data_AF-A0A9J7HML3-F1
#
_entry.id   AF-A0A9J7HML3-F1
#
_cell.length_a   1.000
_cell.length_b   1.000
_cell.length_c   1.000
_cell.angle_alpha   90.00
_cell.angle_beta   90.00
_cell.angle_gamma   90.00
#
_symmetry.space_group_name_H-M   'P 1'
#
loop_
_entity.id
_entity.type
_entity.pdbx_description
1 polymer ?
#
loop_
_entity_poly.entity_id
_entity_poly.type
_entity_poly.pdbx_seq_one_letter_code
_entity_poly.pdbx_strand_id
1 'polypeptide(L)'
;MSPLPVLFLYIFTVCVSAACPSQHYDSSGACCSQCPPGEGVTTPCSDGNGTGCTACVPGQTFSNSRSHTEQCLDCTGCGANMKVVSPCNRTHDTVCECSADFYWDEETSRCERCQICPPGFGAVEACSPRQDSGCVACPNMTYSDVDSPSAQCVACTLCTDSQVMLQTCTSISDTICLDKNMPQLIGANVGRTTPADGLLTLKDASGQNIIPVYCSIMGAVVVGLIVYVAVKRWKTCQKPQGTKSGPQGTDVEAQKNQNNDSGVCVDPCTTPSGGKTRVSELSSSRLRDLVFTLSLQHPVNWRHLASELGYDIAAIDEFEQGNNNGPGAAKAFLVHWSRMENATVDNLCQALRAIGRQDVIGLLQECNMGRHLV
;
A
#
# COMPACT_ATOMS: atom_id res chain seq x y z
N MET A 1 68.82 63.92 -56.14
CA MET A 1 69.48 62.89 -55.31
C MET A 1 68.92 62.98 -53.91
N SER A 2 68.63 61.81 -53.32
CA SER A 2 68.31 61.57 -51.91
C SER A 2 66.82 61.72 -51.48
N PRO A 3 66.36 60.87 -50.54
CA PRO A 3 65.14 60.09 -50.70
C PRO A 3 64.10 60.23 -49.56
N LEU A 4 62.94 59.60 -49.76
CA LEU A 4 61.94 59.27 -48.72
C LEU A 4 62.55 58.47 -47.55
N PRO A 5 62.05 58.68 -46.31
CA PRO A 5 61.93 57.61 -45.31
C PRO A 5 60.43 57.43 -44.97
N VAL A 6 59.79 56.38 -45.45
CA VAL A 6 59.63 55.06 -44.80
C VAL A 6 58.94 55.18 -43.43
N LEU A 7 57.62 55.02 -43.50
CA LEU A 7 56.70 54.79 -42.38
C LEU A 7 57.10 53.48 -41.67
N PHE A 8 57.67 53.58 -40.47
CA PHE A 8 57.89 52.43 -39.59
C PHE A 8 56.54 51.95 -39.03
N LEU A 9 55.91 50.99 -39.71
CA LEU A 9 54.89 50.14 -39.11
C LEU A 9 55.61 49.02 -38.34
N TYR A 10 55.73 49.21 -37.03
CA TYR A 10 56.18 48.17 -36.10
C TYR A 10 55.08 47.10 -36.04
N ILE A 11 55.26 46.00 -36.77
CA ILE A 11 54.45 44.80 -36.58
C ILE A 11 54.94 44.17 -35.27
N PHE A 12 54.26 44.49 -34.16
CA PHE A 12 54.30 43.66 -32.97
C PHE A 12 53.62 42.35 -33.32
N THR A 13 54.41 41.36 -33.75
CA THR A 13 53.97 39.98 -33.80
C THR A 13 53.76 39.53 -32.35
N VAL A 14 52.52 39.66 -31.87
CA VAL A 14 52.10 39.00 -30.64
C VAL A 14 52.14 37.51 -30.94
N CYS A 15 53.18 36.83 -30.45
CA CYS A 15 53.14 35.38 -30.31
C CYS A 15 51.98 35.09 -29.34
N VAL A 16 50.82 34.71 -29.89
CA VAL A 16 49.79 34.05 -29.11
C VAL A 16 50.40 32.71 -28.73
N SER A 17 51.00 32.63 -27.55
CA SER A 17 51.32 31.34 -26.95
C SER A 17 50.02 30.55 -26.92
N ALA A 18 50.04 29.32 -27.44
CA ALA A 18 48.89 28.44 -27.33
C ALA A 18 48.55 28.31 -25.85
N ALA A 19 47.43 28.90 -25.43
CA ALA A 19 47.01 28.89 -24.04
C ALA A 19 46.77 27.44 -23.64
N CYS A 20 47.49 26.95 -22.62
CA CYS A 20 47.34 25.60 -22.13
C CYS A 20 46.10 25.52 -21.21
N PRO A 21 45.01 24.83 -21.60
CA PRO A 21 43.76 24.85 -20.85
C PRO A 21 43.87 24.18 -19.47
N SER A 22 44.78 23.21 -19.33
CA SER A 22 45.07 22.54 -18.05
C SER A 22 46.00 23.34 -17.14
N GLN A 23 46.71 24.35 -17.66
CA GLN A 23 47.79 25.07 -16.98
C GLN A 23 48.95 24.17 -16.48
N HIS A 24 48.98 22.91 -16.92
CA HIS A 24 49.99 21.92 -16.55
C HIS A 24 50.76 21.45 -17.78
N TYR A 25 52.07 21.30 -17.62
CA TYR A 25 53.00 20.87 -18.66
C TYR A 25 53.82 19.69 -18.16
N ASP A 26 54.17 18.79 -19.07
CA ASP A 26 55.12 17.71 -18.79
C ASP A 26 56.58 18.22 -18.81
N SER A 27 57.55 17.39 -18.43
CA SER A 27 58.97 17.78 -18.50
C SER A 27 59.48 18.10 -19.91
N SER A 28 58.73 17.74 -20.96
CA SER A 28 59.06 18.07 -22.35
C SER A 28 58.56 19.45 -22.77
N GLY A 29 57.80 20.14 -21.89
CA GLY A 29 57.19 21.43 -22.15
C GLY A 29 55.90 21.35 -22.95
N ALA A 30 55.33 20.14 -23.13
CA ALA A 30 54.05 19.95 -23.79
C ALA A 30 52.89 20.13 -22.80
N CYS A 31 51.81 20.77 -23.25
CA CYS A 31 50.62 20.99 -22.42
C CYS A 31 49.88 19.66 -22.19
N CYS A 32 49.52 19.38 -20.94
CA CYS A 32 48.74 18.19 -20.59
C CYS A 32 47.34 18.27 -21.18
N SER A 33 46.97 17.28 -22.00
CA SER A 33 45.61 17.13 -22.52
C SER A 33 44.63 16.83 -21.39
N GLN A 34 43.43 17.39 -21.48
CA GLN A 34 42.35 17.07 -20.53
C GLN A 34 41.37 16.09 -21.17
N CYS A 35 40.91 15.10 -20.43
CA CYS A 35 39.81 14.23 -20.81
C CYS A 35 38.51 15.04 -20.86
N PRO A 36 37.67 14.89 -21.90
CA PRO A 36 36.36 15.52 -21.97
C PRO A 36 35.38 14.96 -20.93
N PRO A 37 34.26 15.67 -20.66
CA PRO A 37 33.13 15.06 -19.97
C PRO A 37 32.69 13.77 -20.67
N GLY A 38 32.38 12.74 -19.89
CA GLY A 38 32.12 11.38 -20.40
C GLY A 38 33.36 10.48 -20.38
N GLU A 39 34.54 11.06 -20.17
CA GLU A 39 35.81 10.35 -20.03
C GLU A 39 36.53 10.73 -18.73
N GLY A 40 37.22 9.76 -18.15
CA GLY A 40 38.04 9.93 -16.97
C GLY A 40 39.49 9.56 -17.25
N VAL A 41 40.39 10.13 -16.44
CA VAL A 41 41.83 9.90 -16.52
C VAL A 41 42.16 8.48 -16.06
N THR A 42 42.97 7.78 -16.84
CA THR A 42 43.51 6.46 -16.49
C THR A 42 45.00 6.51 -16.22
N THR A 43 45.73 7.31 -16.99
CA THR A 43 47.14 7.59 -16.77
C THR A 43 47.34 9.09 -16.65
N PRO A 44 47.91 9.60 -15.54
CA PRO A 44 48.18 11.02 -15.39
C PRO A 44 49.22 11.47 -16.41
N CYS A 45 49.12 12.74 -16.79
CA CYS A 45 50.14 13.39 -17.61
C CYS A 45 51.53 13.19 -17.00
N SER A 46 52.47 12.66 -17.80
CA SER A 46 53.84 12.33 -17.36
C SER A 46 54.84 12.74 -18.44
N ASP A 47 56.12 12.74 -18.07
CA ASP A 47 57.23 13.18 -18.92
C ASP A 47 57.29 12.42 -20.26
N GLY A 48 56.85 13.08 -21.34
CA GLY A 48 56.82 12.54 -22.69
C GLY A 48 55.61 11.66 -23.01
N ASN A 49 54.64 11.53 -22.10
CA ASN A 49 53.40 10.79 -22.33
C ASN A 49 52.18 11.63 -21.90
N GLY A 50 51.30 11.93 -22.86
CA GLY A 50 50.08 12.71 -22.60
C GLY A 50 49.12 12.02 -21.64
N THR A 51 48.08 12.74 -21.21
CA THR A 51 47.04 12.19 -20.34
C THR A 51 46.28 11.07 -21.06
N GLY A 52 46.18 9.90 -20.43
CA GLY A 52 45.37 8.80 -20.93
C GLY A 52 43.93 8.90 -20.43
N CYS A 53 42.97 8.77 -21.35
CA CYS A 53 41.55 8.91 -21.07
C CYS A 53 40.81 7.62 -21.41
N THR A 54 39.79 7.28 -20.61
CA THR A 54 38.85 6.18 -20.89
C THR A 54 37.42 6.66 -20.74
N ALA A 55 36.52 6.11 -21.55
CA ALA A 55 35.10 6.38 -21.43
C ALA A 55 34.54 5.83 -20.11
N CYS A 56 33.67 6.61 -19.47
CA CYS A 56 32.96 6.17 -18.28
C CYS A 56 31.88 5.13 -18.62
N VAL A 57 31.56 4.30 -17.63
CA VAL A 57 30.64 3.17 -17.79
C VAL A 57 29.22 3.66 -17.49
N PRO A 58 28.30 3.62 -18.47
CA PRO A 58 26.95 4.16 -18.27
C PRO A 58 26.23 3.42 -17.14
N GLY A 59 25.64 4.18 -16.21
CA GLY A 59 24.94 3.65 -15.04
C GLY A 59 25.85 3.15 -13.91
N GLN A 60 27.17 3.26 -14.05
CA GLN A 60 28.14 2.92 -13.00
C GLN A 60 29.06 4.09 -12.68
N THR A 61 29.59 4.76 -13.71
CA THR A 61 30.48 5.90 -13.53
C THR A 61 30.19 7.05 -14.49
N PHE A 62 30.56 8.27 -14.09
CA PHE A 62 30.38 9.49 -14.85
C PHE A 62 31.57 10.47 -14.71
N SER A 63 31.66 11.43 -15.60
CA SER A 63 32.62 12.55 -15.54
C SER A 63 31.97 13.78 -16.17
N ASN A 64 31.74 14.84 -15.39
CA ASN A 64 31.03 16.04 -15.83
C ASN A 64 31.95 17.20 -16.22
N SER A 65 33.24 17.10 -15.89
CA SER A 65 34.23 18.15 -16.05
C SER A 65 35.25 17.77 -17.12
N ARG A 66 36.02 18.76 -17.60
CA ARG A 66 37.20 18.49 -18.41
C ARG A 66 38.42 18.48 -17.50
N SER A 67 39.05 17.31 -17.34
CA SER A 67 40.12 17.12 -16.36
C SER A 67 41.31 16.34 -16.90
N HIS A 68 42.52 16.66 -16.41
CA HIS A 68 43.74 15.91 -16.71
C HIS A 68 44.21 15.05 -15.53
N THR A 69 43.47 15.08 -14.42
CA THR A 69 43.75 14.31 -13.19
C THR A 69 42.57 13.48 -12.69
N GLU A 70 41.32 13.90 -12.93
CA GLU A 70 40.13 13.24 -12.39
C GLU A 70 39.77 11.98 -13.19
N GLN A 71 39.56 10.87 -12.48
CA GLN A 71 39.04 9.63 -13.05
C GLN A 71 37.51 9.68 -13.14
N CYS A 72 36.89 8.67 -13.75
CA CYS A 72 35.44 8.54 -13.71
C CYS A 72 34.98 8.35 -12.25
N LEU A 73 33.97 9.11 -11.84
CA LEU A 73 33.36 9.05 -10.51
C LEU A 73 32.26 7.99 -10.50
N ASP A 74 32.10 7.28 -9.38
CA ASP A 74 30.99 6.36 -9.20
C ASP A 74 29.66 7.12 -9.14
N CYS A 75 28.63 6.57 -9.77
CA CYS A 75 27.29 7.14 -9.73
C CYS A 75 26.72 7.09 -8.30
N THR A 76 26.15 8.20 -7.85
CA THR A 76 25.44 8.29 -6.57
C THR A 76 24.14 7.48 -6.61
N GLY A 77 23.86 6.72 -5.55
CA GLY A 77 22.58 6.05 -5.36
C GLY A 77 21.58 6.93 -4.62
N CYS A 78 20.29 6.80 -4.94
CA CYS A 78 19.26 7.51 -4.18
C CYS A 78 19.05 6.89 -2.79
N GLY A 79 18.95 7.76 -1.78
CA GLY A 79 18.74 7.37 -0.38
C GLY A 79 17.32 6.91 -0.07
N ALA A 80 17.05 6.70 1.21
CA ALA A 80 15.71 6.32 1.68
C ALA A 80 14.67 7.41 1.36
N ASN A 81 13.47 6.99 0.97
CA ASN A 81 12.35 7.87 0.57
C ASN A 81 12.67 8.79 -0.62
N MET A 82 13.69 8.47 -1.41
CA MET A 82 14.03 9.18 -2.64
C MET A 82 13.73 8.31 -3.86
N LYS A 83 13.45 8.97 -4.98
CA LYS A 83 13.29 8.36 -6.31
C LYS A 83 14.34 8.93 -7.27
N VAL A 84 14.74 8.11 -8.22
CA VAL A 84 15.59 8.56 -9.34
C VAL A 84 14.73 9.36 -10.31
N VAL A 85 15.06 10.64 -10.51
CA VAL A 85 14.39 11.49 -11.52
C VAL A 85 15.22 11.60 -12.80
N SER A 86 16.53 11.54 -12.69
CA SER A 86 17.44 11.38 -13.83
C SER A 86 18.43 10.27 -13.54
N PRO A 87 18.49 9.22 -14.37
CA PRO A 87 19.47 8.17 -14.18
C PRO A 87 20.88 8.67 -14.50
N CYS A 88 21.89 8.05 -13.86
CA CYS A 88 23.29 8.32 -14.17
C CYS A 88 23.62 7.96 -15.63
N ASN A 89 24.41 8.81 -16.28
CA ASN A 89 24.97 8.58 -17.60
C ASN A 89 26.46 8.89 -17.59
N ARG A 90 27.13 8.86 -18.75
CA ARG A 90 28.60 9.07 -18.78
C ARG A 90 29.02 10.47 -18.33
N THR A 91 28.17 11.48 -18.51
CA THR A 91 28.49 12.89 -18.29
C THR A 91 27.84 13.48 -17.04
N HIS A 92 26.82 12.82 -16.49
CA HIS A 92 26.01 13.32 -15.39
C HIS A 92 25.73 12.21 -14.38
N ASP A 93 25.76 12.58 -13.11
CA ASP A 93 25.38 11.70 -12.02
C ASP A 93 23.88 11.41 -12.00
N THR A 94 23.46 10.44 -11.18
CA THR A 94 22.07 10.25 -10.78
C THR A 94 21.55 11.50 -10.09
N VAL A 95 20.37 11.97 -10.51
CA VAL A 95 19.63 13.00 -9.79
C VAL A 95 18.50 12.35 -9.02
N CYS A 96 18.48 12.60 -7.71
CA CYS A 96 17.49 12.08 -6.78
C CYS A 96 16.56 13.18 -6.29
N GLU A 97 15.31 12.81 -6.03
CA GLU A 97 14.29 13.70 -5.49
C GLU A 97 13.49 12.94 -4.43
N CYS A 98 12.91 13.64 -3.44
CA CYS A 98 12.02 12.99 -2.48
C CYS A 98 10.80 12.36 -3.18
N SER A 99 10.36 11.22 -2.64
CA SER A 99 9.20 10.49 -3.14
C SER A 99 7.90 11.22 -2.80
N ALA A 100 6.77 10.72 -3.31
CA ALA A 100 5.47 11.26 -2.93
C ALA A 100 5.26 11.22 -1.40
N ASP A 101 4.65 12.26 -0.85
CA ASP A 101 4.41 12.47 0.59
C ASP A 101 5.68 12.75 1.42
N PHE A 102 6.82 13.05 0.77
CA PHE A 102 8.05 13.46 1.43
C PHE A 102 8.60 14.76 0.85
N TYR A 103 9.28 15.54 1.70
CA TYR A 103 9.99 16.75 1.34
C TYR A 103 11.43 16.71 1.83
N TRP A 104 12.32 17.45 1.16
CA TRP A 104 13.71 17.58 1.60
C TRP A 104 13.82 18.56 2.76
N ASP A 105 14.30 18.08 3.90
CA ASP A 105 14.55 18.86 5.09
C ASP A 105 16.04 19.21 5.20
N GLU A 106 16.38 20.50 5.20
CA GLU A 106 17.77 20.96 5.20
C GLU A 106 18.49 20.69 6.54
N GLU A 107 17.76 20.74 7.66
CA GLU A 107 18.33 20.55 9.00
C GLU A 107 18.78 19.11 9.23
N THR A 108 17.95 18.16 8.81
CA THR A 108 18.26 16.72 8.89
C THR A 108 19.04 16.22 7.69
N SER A 109 19.05 16.96 6.57
CA SER A 109 19.61 16.56 5.27
C SER A 109 19.00 15.26 4.75
N ARG A 110 17.67 15.10 4.91
CA ARG A 110 16.93 13.86 4.60
C ARG A 110 15.55 14.18 4.04
N CYS A 111 14.95 13.18 3.38
CA CYS A 111 13.54 13.25 2.99
C CYS A 111 12.65 12.87 4.18
N GLU A 112 11.96 13.85 4.74
CA GLU A 112 11.01 13.70 5.85
C GLU A 112 9.57 13.63 5.32
N ARG A 113 8.69 12.99 6.08
CA ARG A 113 7.26 12.88 5.69
C ARG A 113 6.60 14.23 5.82
N CYS A 114 5.78 14.57 4.83
CA CYS A 114 4.96 15.77 4.90
C CYS A 114 3.92 15.70 6.02
N GLN A 115 3.58 16.85 6.58
CA GLN A 115 2.52 17.01 7.56
C GLN A 115 1.15 16.64 6.97
N ILE A 116 0.34 15.88 7.69
CA ILE A 116 -1.02 15.56 7.22
C ILE A 116 -1.99 16.63 7.74
N CYS A 117 -2.75 17.26 6.84
CA CYS A 117 -3.85 18.14 7.24
C CYS A 117 -5.07 17.28 7.57
N PRO A 118 -5.57 17.33 8.81
CA PRO A 118 -6.74 16.55 9.22
C PRO A 118 -8.05 17.19 8.70
N PRO A 119 -9.18 16.49 8.79
CA PRO A 119 -10.49 17.06 8.49
C PRO A 119 -10.71 18.39 9.23
N GLY A 120 -11.25 19.38 8.52
CA GLY A 120 -11.39 20.74 9.04
C GLY A 120 -10.21 21.65 8.69
N PHE A 121 -9.12 21.08 8.18
CA PHE A 121 -7.93 21.78 7.73
C PHE A 121 -7.61 21.40 6.28
N GLY A 122 -7.06 22.35 5.55
CA GLY A 122 -6.57 22.15 4.19
C GLY A 122 -5.15 22.67 4.03
N ALA A 123 -4.45 22.11 3.05
CA ALA A 123 -3.12 22.56 2.67
C ALA A 123 -3.21 23.94 1.99
N VAL A 124 -2.47 24.91 2.51
CA VAL A 124 -2.20 26.19 1.82
C VAL A 124 -1.12 25.99 0.78
N GLU A 125 -0.08 25.28 1.18
CA GLU A 125 0.98 24.80 0.31
C GLU A 125 0.88 23.29 0.26
N ALA A 126 0.69 22.75 -0.94
CA ALA A 126 0.67 21.32 -1.12
C ALA A 126 2.08 20.75 -0.89
N CYS A 127 2.16 19.59 -0.23
CA CYS A 127 3.40 18.84 -0.08
C CYS A 127 4.10 18.68 -1.44
N SER A 128 5.39 19.00 -1.46
CA SER A 128 6.25 18.86 -2.63
C SER A 128 7.61 18.30 -2.22
N PRO A 129 8.43 17.83 -3.17
CA PRO A 129 9.73 17.26 -2.84
C PRO A 129 10.72 18.21 -2.15
N ARG A 130 10.43 19.53 -2.13
CA ARG A 130 11.27 20.57 -1.52
C ARG A 130 10.60 21.33 -0.39
N GLN A 131 9.30 21.12 -0.17
CA GLN A 131 8.50 21.93 0.73
C GLN A 131 7.50 21.04 1.45
N ASP A 132 7.49 21.13 2.77
CA ASP A 132 6.44 20.52 3.59
C ASP A 132 5.09 21.21 3.35
N SER A 133 4.02 20.51 3.64
CA SER A 133 2.66 21.03 3.57
C SER A 133 2.31 21.92 4.76
N GLY A 134 1.81 23.12 4.48
CA GLY A 134 1.28 24.03 5.48
C GLY A 134 -0.22 23.88 5.66
N CYS A 135 -0.69 23.48 6.85
CA CYS A 135 -2.12 23.29 7.12
C CYS A 135 -2.77 24.53 7.74
N VAL A 136 -3.94 24.92 7.24
CA VAL A 136 -4.77 25.97 7.84
C VAL A 136 -6.20 25.49 8.04
N ALA A 137 -6.87 26.04 9.04
CA ALA A 137 -8.29 25.79 9.27
C ALA A 137 -9.10 26.27 8.06
N CYS A 138 -10.09 25.47 7.65
CA CYS A 138 -10.92 25.85 6.52
C CYS A 138 -11.74 27.11 6.83
N PRO A 139 -11.64 28.16 5.98
CA PRO A 139 -12.42 29.37 6.15
C PRO A 139 -13.92 29.11 5.97
N ASN A 140 -14.75 30.08 6.35
CA ASN A 140 -16.19 30.01 6.17
C ASN A 140 -16.55 29.70 4.70
N MET A 141 -17.59 28.87 4.53
CA MET A 141 -18.05 28.38 3.21
C MET A 141 -17.05 27.46 2.51
N THR A 142 -16.11 26.85 3.24
CA THR A 142 -15.25 25.77 2.74
C THR A 142 -15.14 24.64 3.76
N TYR A 143 -14.78 23.44 3.31
CA TYR A 143 -14.62 22.26 4.14
C TYR A 143 -13.48 21.35 3.66
N SER A 144 -13.02 20.45 4.52
CA SER A 144 -12.12 19.35 4.18
C SER A 144 -12.51 18.14 5.02
N ASP A 145 -12.82 17.01 4.37
CA ASP A 145 -13.29 15.78 4.98
C ASP A 145 -12.26 14.63 4.91
N VAL A 146 -11.03 14.93 4.48
CA VAL A 146 -9.96 13.96 4.25
C VAL A 146 -8.71 14.31 5.04
N ASP A 147 -7.98 13.27 5.44
CA ASP A 147 -6.60 13.39 5.91
C ASP A 147 -5.68 13.49 4.68
N SER A 148 -5.06 14.65 4.43
CA SER A 148 -4.20 14.82 3.25
C SER A 148 -3.10 15.86 3.47
N PRO A 149 -1.86 15.60 3.01
CA PRO A 149 -0.78 16.58 3.00
C PRO A 149 -0.87 17.55 1.81
N SER A 150 -1.89 17.45 0.95
CA SER A 150 -1.97 18.26 -0.28
C SER A 150 -3.37 18.72 -0.65
N ALA A 151 -4.42 18.14 -0.08
CA ALA A 151 -5.78 18.59 -0.31
C ALA A 151 -6.01 19.97 0.32
N GLN A 152 -6.50 20.90 -0.50
CA GLN A 152 -6.91 22.22 -0.05
C GLN A 152 -8.36 22.18 0.43
N CYS A 153 -8.81 23.22 1.16
CA CYS A 153 -10.21 23.34 1.52
C CYS A 153 -11.08 23.51 0.26
N VAL A 154 -12.16 22.75 0.20
CA VAL A 154 -13.12 22.71 -0.91
C VAL A 154 -14.28 23.65 -0.60
N ALA A 155 -14.75 24.41 -1.58
CA ALA A 155 -15.91 25.27 -1.42
C ALA A 155 -17.19 24.43 -1.18
N CYS A 156 -18.03 24.88 -0.26
CA CYS A 156 -19.29 24.19 0.03
C CYS A 156 -20.26 24.28 -1.16
N THR A 157 -21.02 23.22 -1.39
CA THR A 157 -22.16 23.20 -2.29
C THR A 157 -23.25 24.15 -1.81
N LEU A 158 -23.90 24.85 -2.75
CA LEU A 158 -25.04 25.73 -2.49
C LEU A 158 -26.32 25.07 -3.00
N CYS A 159 -27.32 24.94 -2.13
CA CYS A 159 -28.62 24.41 -2.54
C CYS A 159 -29.38 25.43 -3.39
N THR A 160 -30.01 24.94 -4.46
CA THR A 160 -30.88 25.76 -5.32
C THR A 160 -32.30 25.87 -4.74
N ASP A 161 -33.13 26.77 -5.28
CA ASP A 161 -34.52 26.95 -4.85
C ASP A 161 -35.39 25.68 -5.05
N SER A 162 -34.98 24.77 -5.94
CA SER A 162 -35.63 23.47 -6.16
C SER A 162 -35.25 22.40 -5.13
N GLN A 163 -34.33 22.71 -4.21
CA GLN A 163 -33.78 21.78 -3.23
C GLN A 163 -34.07 22.23 -1.79
N VAL A 164 -34.04 21.28 -0.87
CA VAL A 164 -34.10 21.49 0.58
C VAL A 164 -32.73 21.17 1.16
N MET A 165 -32.17 22.09 1.93
CA MET A 165 -30.93 21.87 2.68
C MET A 165 -31.23 20.96 3.88
N LEU A 166 -30.69 19.74 3.86
CA LEU A 166 -30.78 18.78 4.97
C LEU A 166 -29.70 19.00 6.01
N GLN A 167 -28.53 19.43 5.57
CA GLN A 167 -27.38 19.69 6.42
C GLN A 167 -26.66 20.94 5.93
N THR A 168 -26.28 21.80 6.86
CA THR A 168 -25.48 22.99 6.57
C THR A 168 -24.02 22.61 6.40
N CYS A 169 -23.27 23.38 5.60
CA CYS A 169 -21.83 23.21 5.55
C CYS A 169 -21.16 23.42 6.92
N THR A 170 -20.13 22.63 7.20
CA THR A 170 -19.22 22.80 8.33
C THR A 170 -17.78 22.80 7.82
N SER A 171 -16.78 23.02 8.69
CA SER A 171 -15.38 22.90 8.25
C SER A 171 -14.99 21.48 7.85
N ILE A 172 -15.75 20.45 8.26
CA ILE A 172 -15.43 19.04 8.03
C ILE A 172 -16.39 18.32 7.06
N SER A 173 -17.44 19.00 6.60
CA SER A 173 -18.48 18.36 5.78
C SER A 173 -19.21 19.37 4.90
N ASP A 174 -19.58 18.92 3.71
CA ASP A 174 -20.34 19.73 2.77
C ASP A 174 -21.81 19.92 3.18
N THR A 175 -22.46 20.88 2.53
CA THR A 175 -23.92 21.05 2.51
C THR A 175 -24.58 19.88 1.78
N ILE A 176 -25.62 19.31 2.38
CA ILE A 176 -26.42 18.26 1.74
C ILE A 176 -27.74 18.86 1.25
N CYS A 177 -27.98 18.76 -0.05
CA CYS A 177 -29.19 19.26 -0.71
C CYS A 177 -30.04 18.09 -1.22
N LEU A 178 -31.34 18.10 -0.91
CA LEU A 178 -32.31 17.13 -1.39
C LEU A 178 -33.29 17.78 -2.36
N ASP A 179 -33.51 17.18 -3.53
CA ASP A 179 -34.47 17.71 -4.50
C ASP A 179 -35.92 17.59 -3.99
N LYS A 180 -36.69 18.68 -4.12
CA LYS A 180 -38.09 18.73 -3.68
C LYS A 180 -39.00 17.79 -4.48
N ASN A 181 -38.62 17.42 -5.71
CA ASN A 181 -39.37 16.51 -6.56
C ASN A 181 -38.93 15.05 -6.42
N MET A 182 -38.06 14.72 -5.45
CA MET A 182 -37.74 13.33 -5.18
C MET A 182 -38.98 12.63 -4.60
N PRO A 183 -39.50 11.55 -5.22
CA PRO A 183 -40.65 10.84 -4.69
C PRO A 183 -40.33 10.34 -3.28
N GLN A 184 -41.17 10.70 -2.30
CA GLN A 184 -41.04 10.24 -0.93
C GLN A 184 -41.18 8.70 -0.88
N LEU A 185 -40.05 8.00 -0.88
CA LEU A 185 -39.97 6.65 -0.34
C LEU A 185 -39.96 6.79 1.19
N ILE A 186 -41.14 6.99 1.79
CA ILE A 186 -41.58 6.56 3.13
C ILE A 186 -42.98 7.16 3.32
N GLY A 187 -44.03 6.33 3.20
CA GLY A 187 -45.41 6.78 3.42
C GLY A 187 -46.53 5.92 2.88
N ALA A 188 -46.37 4.59 2.72
CA ALA A 188 -47.52 3.70 2.52
C ALA A 188 -47.71 2.84 3.78
N ASN A 189 -48.38 3.40 4.78
CA ASN A 189 -48.97 2.61 5.85
C ASN A 189 -50.40 2.22 5.42
N VAL A 190 -50.68 0.91 5.51
CA VAL A 190 -52.02 0.30 5.61
C VAL A 190 -52.95 0.43 4.40
N GLY A 191 -53.35 -0.73 3.85
CA GLY A 191 -54.61 -0.83 3.11
C GLY A 191 -54.56 -1.73 1.88
N ARG A 192 -54.57 -3.03 2.13
CA ARG A 192 -54.97 -4.11 1.22
C ARG A 192 -55.95 -3.63 0.12
N THR A 193 -55.49 -3.58 -1.14
CA THR A 193 -56.27 -3.98 -2.32
C THR A 193 -55.33 -4.26 -3.49
N THR A 194 -55.72 -5.27 -4.25
CA THR A 194 -54.99 -6.09 -5.21
C THR A 194 -54.48 -5.36 -6.47
N PRO A 195 -53.54 -5.98 -7.22
CA PRO A 195 -52.60 -5.29 -8.09
C PRO A 195 -53.17 -5.07 -9.50
N ALA A 196 -53.00 -3.86 -10.02
CA ALA A 196 -53.08 -3.57 -11.44
C ALA A 196 -51.91 -2.67 -11.84
N ASP A 197 -51.19 -3.15 -12.85
CA ASP A 197 -50.53 -2.41 -13.92
C ASP A 197 -49.35 -1.48 -13.62
N GLY A 198 -48.45 -1.44 -14.62
CA GLY A 198 -47.76 -0.22 -14.97
C GLY A 198 -46.25 -0.22 -14.74
N LEU A 199 -45.55 -1.20 -15.30
CA LEU A 199 -44.11 -1.13 -15.53
C LEU A 199 -43.81 0.03 -16.51
N LEU A 200 -43.47 1.21 -15.99
CA LEU A 200 -42.82 2.27 -16.75
C LEU A 200 -41.31 2.08 -16.71
N THR A 201 -40.78 1.78 -17.89
CA THR A 201 -39.37 1.64 -18.23
C THR A 201 -38.60 2.94 -18.00
N LEU A 202 -37.76 2.98 -16.98
CA LEU A 202 -36.63 3.92 -16.92
C LEU A 202 -35.44 3.26 -17.64
N LYS A 203 -35.19 3.78 -18.84
CA LYS A 203 -34.01 3.49 -19.63
C LYS A 203 -32.84 4.26 -19.03
N ASP A 204 -32.10 3.61 -18.16
CA ASP A 204 -30.69 3.93 -17.91
C ASP A 204 -29.85 2.70 -18.28
N ALA A 205 -29.08 2.84 -19.34
CA ALA A 205 -28.35 1.77 -19.99
C ALA A 205 -26.87 1.85 -19.60
N SER A 206 -26.53 1.40 -18.40
CA SER A 206 -25.17 0.98 -18.07
C SER A 206 -25.17 0.20 -16.74
N GLY A 207 -25.20 -1.13 -16.80
CA GLY A 207 -24.96 -1.94 -15.59
C GLY A 207 -25.74 -3.24 -15.43
N GLN A 208 -26.47 -3.72 -16.43
CA GLN A 208 -27.13 -5.04 -16.34
C GLN A 208 -26.63 -5.95 -17.45
N ASN A 209 -25.70 -6.84 -17.07
CA ASN A 209 -25.38 -8.14 -17.69
C ASN A 209 -24.13 -8.79 -17.07
N ILE A 210 -23.64 -8.33 -15.91
CA ILE A 210 -22.42 -8.93 -15.32
C ILE A 210 -22.69 -10.32 -14.74
N ILE A 211 -23.87 -10.57 -14.15
CA ILE A 211 -24.23 -11.85 -13.53
C ILE A 211 -24.30 -13.00 -14.55
N PRO A 212 -25.01 -12.91 -15.69
CA PRO A 212 -25.03 -13.99 -16.68
C PRO A 212 -23.66 -14.20 -17.37
N VAL A 213 -22.85 -13.14 -17.50
CA VAL A 213 -21.47 -13.24 -18.02
C VAL A 213 -20.59 -14.01 -17.04
N TYR A 214 -20.67 -13.73 -15.73
CA TYR A 214 -19.95 -14.50 -14.71
C TYR A 214 -20.41 -15.96 -14.66
N CYS A 215 -21.71 -16.25 -14.71
CA CYS A 215 -22.20 -17.63 -14.75
C CYS A 215 -21.71 -18.39 -16.00
N SER A 216 -21.60 -17.71 -17.14
CA SER A 216 -21.08 -18.30 -18.38
C SER A 216 -19.57 -18.58 -18.29
N ILE A 217 -18.79 -17.65 -17.72
CA ILE A 217 -17.34 -17.82 -17.52
C ILE A 217 -17.06 -18.93 -16.50
N MET A 218 -17.78 -18.94 -15.38
CA MET A 218 -17.64 -19.98 -14.35
C MET A 218 -18.06 -21.35 -14.90
N GLY A 219 -19.13 -21.43 -15.69
CA GLY A 219 -19.53 -22.64 -16.39
C GLY A 219 -18.45 -23.17 -17.33
N ALA A 220 -17.83 -22.29 -18.12
CA ALA A 220 -16.74 -22.67 -19.03
C ALA A 220 -15.49 -23.19 -18.28
N VAL A 221 -15.13 -22.57 -17.15
CA VAL A 221 -14.01 -23.02 -16.31
C VAL A 221 -14.29 -24.39 -15.71
N VAL A 222 -15.50 -24.63 -15.21
CA VAL A 222 -15.90 -25.93 -14.64
C VAL A 222 -15.87 -27.02 -15.70
N VAL A 223 -16.43 -26.76 -16.90
CA VAL A 223 -16.39 -27.72 -18.02
C VAL A 223 -14.95 -27.99 -18.46
N GLY A 224 -14.11 -26.96 -18.53
CA GLY A 224 -12.68 -27.10 -18.86
C GLY A 224 -11.91 -27.97 -17.85
N LEU A 225 -12.18 -27.80 -16.56
CA LEU A 225 -11.56 -28.64 -15.51
C LEU A 225 -12.03 -30.10 -15.58
N ILE A 226 -13.32 -30.34 -15.86
CA ILE A 226 -13.86 -31.69 -16.05
C ILE A 226 -13.20 -32.38 -17.25
N VAL A 227 -13.07 -31.68 -18.39
CA VAL A 227 -12.38 -32.18 -19.59
C VAL A 227 -10.90 -32.43 -19.29
N TYR A 228 -10.21 -31.52 -18.60
CA TYR A 228 -8.82 -31.69 -18.21
C TYR A 228 -8.61 -32.93 -17.32
N VAL A 229 -9.49 -33.15 -16.34
CA VAL A 229 -9.45 -34.34 -15.47
C VAL A 229 -9.73 -35.61 -16.29
N ALA A 230 -10.70 -35.60 -17.21
CA ALA A 230 -10.99 -36.73 -18.09
C ALA A 230 -9.82 -37.07 -19.01
N VAL A 231 -9.17 -36.07 -19.62
CA VAL A 231 -7.97 -36.25 -20.45
C VAL A 231 -6.82 -36.78 -19.61
N LYS A 232 -6.61 -36.26 -18.40
CA LYS A 232 -5.56 -36.73 -17.48
C LYS A 232 -5.81 -38.17 -17.01
N ARG A 233 -7.07 -38.52 -16.73
CA ARG A 233 -7.51 -39.89 -16.40
C ARG A 233 -7.27 -40.83 -17.57
N TRP A 234 -7.59 -40.43 -18.81
CA TRP A 234 -7.32 -41.22 -20.00
C TRP A 234 -5.82 -41.37 -20.31
N LYS A 235 -5.02 -40.31 -20.16
CA LYS A 235 -3.55 -40.42 -20.31
C LYS A 235 -2.91 -41.31 -19.25
N THR A 236 -3.52 -41.47 -18.08
CA THR A 236 -3.04 -42.36 -17.02
C THR A 236 -3.43 -43.83 -17.27
N CYS A 237 -4.54 -44.08 -17.96
CA CYS A 237 -4.98 -45.43 -18.37
C CYS A 237 -4.31 -45.95 -19.66
N GLN A 238 -3.51 -45.14 -20.35
CA GLN A 238 -2.83 -45.53 -21.60
C GLN A 238 -1.40 -46.06 -21.41
N LYS A 239 -1.02 -46.48 -20.19
CA LYS A 239 0.18 -47.32 -19.99
C LYS A 239 -0.23 -48.81 -20.02
N PRO A 240 0.19 -49.59 -21.04
CA PRO A 240 -0.02 -51.03 -21.04
C PRO A 240 0.87 -51.72 -19.99
N GLN A 241 0.29 -52.69 -19.29
CA GLN A 241 0.97 -53.61 -18.38
C GLN A 241 1.97 -54.49 -19.14
N GLY A 242 3.18 -54.63 -18.58
CA GLY A 242 4.20 -55.59 -19.00
C GLY A 242 4.80 -56.30 -17.79
N THR A 243 4.90 -57.61 -17.90
CA THR A 243 4.96 -58.64 -16.85
C THR A 243 6.40 -58.98 -16.35
N LYS A 244 6.53 -59.39 -15.08
CA LYS A 244 7.33 -60.53 -14.50
C LYS A 244 8.36 -60.25 -13.37
N SER A 245 8.20 -61.09 -12.33
CA SER A 245 9.16 -61.79 -11.43
C SER A 245 10.08 -61.03 -10.44
N GLY A 246 9.96 -61.40 -9.13
CA GLY A 246 10.96 -61.18 -8.06
C GLY A 246 12.10 -62.24 -8.06
N PRO A 247 12.88 -62.47 -6.96
CA PRO A 247 12.70 -62.05 -5.55
C PRO A 247 13.99 -61.62 -4.76
N GLN A 248 13.86 -61.56 -3.40
CA GLN A 248 14.85 -61.52 -2.27
C GLN A 248 15.26 -60.11 -1.76
N GLY A 249 14.89 -59.62 -0.56
CA GLY A 249 15.10 -60.07 0.85
C GLY A 249 16.23 -59.19 1.46
N THR A 250 16.08 -58.34 2.49
CA THR A 250 15.96 -58.63 3.95
C THR A 250 15.60 -57.37 4.79
N ASP A 251 15.17 -57.62 6.03
CA ASP A 251 14.62 -56.78 7.13
C ASP A 251 15.43 -55.58 7.67
N VAL A 252 14.75 -54.63 8.35
CA VAL A 252 14.88 -54.34 9.80
C VAL A 252 13.64 -53.55 10.31
N GLU A 253 13.26 -53.89 11.54
CA GLU A 253 12.04 -53.67 12.30
C GLU A 253 12.21 -52.57 13.38
N ALA A 254 11.17 -51.80 13.71
CA ALA A 254 10.98 -51.14 15.03
C ALA A 254 9.57 -50.50 15.20
N GLN A 255 8.59 -51.36 15.50
CA GLN A 255 7.66 -51.34 16.65
C GLN A 255 7.32 -49.96 17.31
N LYS A 256 6.08 -49.44 17.21
CA LYS A 256 4.85 -49.72 18.01
C LYS A 256 4.83 -49.03 19.40
N ASN A 257 3.84 -48.17 19.70
CA ASN A 257 2.65 -48.58 20.46
C ASN A 257 1.70 -47.42 20.75
N GLN A 258 0.43 -47.73 20.50
CA GLN A 258 -0.77 -47.10 20.97
C GLN A 258 -1.05 -47.59 22.40
N ASN A 259 -1.70 -46.77 23.24
CA ASN A 259 -2.66 -47.25 24.25
C ASN A 259 -3.44 -46.09 24.89
N ASN A 260 -4.75 -46.33 25.02
CA ASN A 260 -5.75 -45.55 25.77
C ASN A 260 -5.52 -45.62 27.28
N ASP A 261 -6.03 -44.65 28.04
CA ASP A 261 -6.91 -44.96 29.18
C ASP A 261 -7.82 -43.78 29.57
N SER A 262 -9.04 -44.13 30.00
CA SER A 262 -10.10 -43.24 30.48
C SER A 262 -9.96 -42.97 31.97
N GLY A 263 -10.25 -41.74 32.40
CA GLY A 263 -10.41 -41.39 33.82
C GLY A 263 -11.53 -40.39 34.01
N VAL A 264 -12.72 -40.89 34.33
CA VAL A 264 -13.86 -40.13 34.88
C VAL A 264 -13.69 -40.06 36.40
N CYS A 265 -13.87 -38.88 37.01
CA CYS A 265 -14.51 -38.68 38.33
C CYS A 265 -14.88 -37.19 38.57
N VAL A 266 -16.20 -36.94 38.59
CA VAL A 266 -17.04 -36.11 39.49
C VAL A 266 -16.50 -34.86 40.22
N ASP A 267 -17.19 -33.73 40.02
CA ASP A 267 -17.16 -32.49 40.84
C ASP A 267 -17.69 -32.71 42.28
N PRO A 268 -17.40 -31.80 43.25
CA PRO A 268 -18.21 -30.59 43.42
C PRO A 268 -17.43 -29.28 43.75
N CYS A 269 -17.90 -28.20 43.12
CA CYS A 269 -17.77 -26.76 43.43
C CYS A 269 -16.82 -26.29 44.54
N THR A 270 -15.91 -25.36 44.19
CA THR A 270 -15.76 -24.09 44.94
C THR A 270 -15.25 -22.99 44.00
N THR A 271 -16.09 -21.99 43.75
CA THR A 271 -15.75 -20.73 43.08
C THR A 271 -14.62 -19.96 43.79
N PRO A 272 -13.74 -19.29 43.05
CA PRO A 272 -13.29 -17.96 43.43
C PRO A 272 -13.82 -16.94 42.42
N SER A 273 -14.63 -16.02 42.93
CA SER A 273 -15.03 -14.79 42.25
C SER A 273 -13.81 -13.92 41.96
N GLY A 274 -13.40 -13.83 40.69
CA GLY A 274 -12.57 -12.78 40.12
C GLY A 274 -13.35 -12.11 39.00
N GLY A 275 -13.40 -10.78 38.97
CA GLY A 275 -14.36 -9.97 38.20
C GLY A 275 -14.48 -10.34 36.72
N LYS A 276 -15.71 -10.60 36.27
CA LYS A 276 -16.06 -10.82 34.86
C LYS A 276 -16.09 -9.49 34.14
N THR A 277 -15.00 -9.08 33.49
CA THR A 277 -15.03 -7.93 32.58
C THR A 277 -15.99 -8.25 31.44
N ARG A 278 -17.01 -7.41 31.25
CA ARG A 278 -17.96 -7.59 30.13
C ARG A 278 -17.34 -7.02 28.87
N VAL A 279 -17.66 -7.59 27.71
CA VAL A 279 -17.11 -7.08 26.43
C VAL A 279 -17.57 -5.65 26.14
N SER A 280 -18.67 -5.21 26.75
CA SER A 280 -19.16 -3.83 26.76
C SER A 280 -18.25 -2.83 27.49
N GLU A 281 -17.31 -3.30 28.33
CA GLU A 281 -16.37 -2.47 29.09
C GLU A 281 -15.02 -2.29 28.38
N LEU A 282 -14.83 -2.90 27.20
CA LEU A 282 -13.65 -2.67 26.38
C LEU A 282 -13.58 -1.22 25.91
N SER A 283 -12.37 -0.64 25.99
CA SER A 283 -12.12 0.70 25.43
C SER A 283 -12.44 0.75 23.94
N SER A 284 -13.01 1.86 23.48
CA SER A 284 -13.41 2.06 22.08
C SER A 284 -12.27 1.87 21.07
N SER A 285 -11.01 2.00 21.51
CA SER A 285 -9.81 1.66 20.73
C SER A 285 -9.68 0.15 20.48
N ARG A 286 -9.78 -0.67 21.52
CA ARG A 286 -9.65 -2.14 21.43
C ARG A 286 -10.79 -2.76 20.60
N LEU A 287 -11.99 -2.20 20.72
CA LEU A 287 -13.14 -2.64 19.93
C LEU A 287 -12.95 -2.33 18.43
N ARG A 288 -12.30 -1.22 18.08
CA ARG A 288 -11.95 -0.90 16.68
C ARG A 288 -10.91 -1.85 16.12
N ASP A 289 -9.86 -2.15 16.88
CA ASP A 289 -8.80 -3.08 16.45
C ASP A 289 -9.35 -4.50 16.27
N LEU A 290 -10.26 -4.92 17.15
CA LEU A 290 -10.96 -6.20 17.07
C LEU A 290 -11.84 -6.30 15.80
N VAL A 291 -12.66 -5.27 15.54
CA VAL A 291 -13.50 -5.18 14.33
C VAL A 291 -12.64 -5.18 13.07
N PHE A 292 -11.56 -4.41 13.04
CA PHE A 292 -10.66 -4.34 11.90
C PHE A 292 -10.01 -5.70 11.62
N THR A 293 -9.49 -6.37 12.65
CA THR A 293 -8.80 -7.66 12.51
C THR A 293 -9.75 -8.81 12.13
N LEU A 294 -11.01 -8.75 12.57
CA LEU A 294 -12.07 -9.70 12.17
C LEU A 294 -12.67 -9.40 10.78
N SER A 295 -12.48 -8.18 10.29
CA SER A 295 -12.97 -7.71 8.98
C SER A 295 -11.98 -7.93 7.84
N LEU A 296 -10.68 -8.04 8.11
CA LEU A 296 -9.70 -8.36 7.08
C LEU A 296 -10.06 -9.72 6.47
N GLN A 297 -10.07 -9.81 5.13
CA GLN A 297 -10.38 -11.02 4.35
C GLN A 297 -9.40 -12.16 4.69
N HIS A 298 -9.62 -12.80 5.83
CA HIS A 298 -8.93 -13.99 6.29
C HIS A 298 -9.78 -15.21 5.95
N PRO A 299 -9.18 -16.40 5.82
CA PRO A 299 -9.91 -17.63 5.55
C PRO A 299 -10.94 -17.97 6.65
N VAL A 300 -10.84 -17.34 7.81
CA VAL A 300 -11.76 -17.50 8.94
C VAL A 300 -12.32 -16.14 9.36
N ASN A 301 -13.49 -15.82 8.79
CA ASN A 301 -14.21 -14.54 8.97
C ASN A 301 -15.04 -14.51 10.26
N TRP A 302 -15.52 -13.32 10.65
CA TRP A 302 -16.44 -13.10 11.78
C TRP A 302 -17.68 -14.01 11.77
N ARG A 303 -18.09 -14.53 10.60
CA ARG A 303 -19.15 -15.55 10.46
C ARG A 303 -18.88 -16.83 11.25
N HIS A 304 -17.65 -17.34 11.21
CA HIS A 304 -17.27 -18.54 11.97
C HIS A 304 -17.27 -18.25 13.48
N LEU A 305 -16.90 -17.03 13.85
CA LEU A 305 -16.98 -16.56 15.24
C LEU A 305 -18.42 -16.44 15.73
N ALA A 306 -19.32 -15.93 14.90
CA ALA A 306 -20.74 -15.87 15.21
C ALA A 306 -21.35 -17.27 15.38
N SER A 307 -20.96 -18.23 14.53
CA SER A 307 -21.40 -19.62 14.63
C SER A 307 -20.95 -20.29 15.93
N GLU A 308 -19.70 -20.11 16.34
CA GLU A 308 -19.18 -20.66 17.61
C GLU A 308 -19.79 -19.99 18.85
N LEU A 309 -20.22 -18.73 18.72
CA LEU A 309 -20.92 -18.00 19.77
C LEU A 309 -22.43 -18.28 19.80
N GLY A 310 -22.90 -19.22 18.98
CA GLY A 310 -24.27 -19.76 19.00
C GLY A 310 -25.28 -19.01 18.12
N TYR A 311 -24.85 -18.21 17.16
CA TYR A 311 -25.76 -17.61 16.18
C TYR A 311 -26.07 -18.58 15.03
N ASP A 312 -27.35 -18.67 14.70
CA ASP A 312 -27.82 -19.39 13.51
C ASP A 312 -27.44 -18.64 12.23
N ILE A 313 -27.29 -19.39 11.13
CA ILE A 313 -26.88 -18.88 9.81
C ILE A 313 -27.84 -17.77 9.32
N ALA A 314 -29.14 -17.88 9.61
CA ALA A 314 -30.13 -16.86 9.24
C ALA A 314 -29.90 -15.50 9.93
N ALA A 315 -29.47 -15.51 11.20
CA ALA A 315 -29.15 -14.28 11.92
C ALA A 315 -27.83 -13.66 11.43
N ILE A 316 -26.87 -14.50 11.03
CA ILE A 316 -25.60 -14.07 10.43
C ILE A 316 -25.85 -13.36 9.09
N ASP A 317 -26.74 -13.89 8.25
CA ASP A 317 -27.09 -13.28 6.96
C ASP A 317 -27.86 -11.95 7.11
N GLU A 318 -28.63 -11.77 8.20
CA GLU A 318 -29.31 -10.51 8.51
C GLU A 318 -28.32 -9.36 8.78
N PHE A 319 -27.22 -9.64 9.48
CA PHE A 319 -26.15 -8.65 9.71
C PHE A 319 -25.43 -8.22 8.43
N GLU A 320 -25.46 -9.03 7.38
CA GLU A 320 -24.88 -8.69 6.08
C GLU A 320 -25.82 -7.96 5.15
N GLN A 321 -27.12 -8.29 5.18
CA GLN A 321 -28.14 -7.66 4.35
C GLN A 321 -28.40 -6.20 4.73
N GLY A 322 -28.00 -5.77 5.94
CA GLY A 322 -28.06 -4.38 6.42
C GLY A 322 -27.13 -3.37 5.74
N ASN A 323 -26.76 -3.60 4.47
CA ASN A 323 -25.93 -2.72 3.62
C ASN A 323 -24.49 -2.44 4.12
N ASN A 324 -23.90 -3.39 4.85
CA ASN A 324 -22.60 -3.22 5.52
C ASN A 324 -21.64 -4.37 5.20
N ASN A 325 -21.11 -4.40 3.98
CA ASN A 325 -20.19 -5.46 3.52
C ASN A 325 -18.88 -5.48 4.34
N GLY A 326 -18.65 -6.54 5.13
CA GLY A 326 -17.38 -6.82 5.80
C GLY A 326 -17.24 -6.20 7.20
N PRO A 327 -16.64 -4.99 7.36
CA PRO A 327 -16.35 -4.43 8.68
C PRO A 327 -17.59 -3.96 9.42
N GLY A 328 -18.60 -3.49 8.68
CA GLY A 328 -19.84 -3.03 9.27
C GLY A 328 -20.68 -4.19 9.83
N ALA A 329 -20.73 -5.33 9.14
CA ALA A 329 -21.38 -6.55 9.65
C ALA A 329 -20.67 -7.11 10.89
N ALA A 330 -19.33 -7.19 10.88
CA ALA A 330 -18.55 -7.61 12.04
C ALA A 330 -18.75 -6.68 13.26
N LYS A 331 -18.83 -5.36 13.03
CA LYS A 331 -19.14 -4.37 14.06
C LYS A 331 -20.56 -4.52 14.60
N ALA A 332 -21.56 -4.68 13.73
CA ALA A 332 -22.95 -4.85 14.12
C ALA A 332 -23.12 -6.13 14.96
N PHE A 333 -22.49 -7.23 14.53
CA PHE A 333 -22.44 -8.49 15.27
C PHE A 333 -21.84 -8.30 16.67
N LEU A 334 -20.64 -7.72 16.79
CA LEU A 334 -19.98 -7.54 18.09
C LEU A 334 -20.75 -6.63 19.04
N VAL A 335 -21.37 -5.57 18.52
CA VAL A 335 -22.22 -4.67 19.30
C VAL A 335 -23.50 -5.39 19.77
N HIS A 336 -24.09 -6.22 18.91
CA HIS A 336 -25.25 -7.02 19.27
C HIS A 336 -24.89 -8.08 20.32
N TRP A 337 -23.79 -8.81 20.11
CA TRP A 337 -23.31 -9.81 21.06
C TRP A 337 -22.95 -9.21 22.41
N SER A 338 -22.33 -8.02 22.45
CA SER A 338 -21.98 -7.33 23.72
C SER A 338 -23.16 -7.04 24.65
N ARG A 339 -24.40 -7.09 24.14
CA ARG A 339 -25.64 -6.89 24.92
C ARG A 339 -26.19 -8.18 25.52
N MET A 340 -25.66 -9.35 25.13
CA MET A 340 -26.11 -10.64 25.64
C MET A 340 -25.46 -11.00 26.98
N GLU A 341 -26.15 -11.82 27.78
CA GLU A 341 -25.69 -12.20 29.12
C GLU A 341 -24.42 -13.06 29.11
N ASN A 342 -24.13 -13.74 28.00
CA ASN A 342 -22.94 -14.55 27.78
C ASN A 342 -21.74 -13.77 27.19
N ALA A 343 -21.83 -12.43 27.10
CA ALA A 343 -20.82 -11.57 26.48
C ALA A 343 -19.65 -11.23 27.42
N THR A 344 -18.94 -12.25 27.90
CA THR A 344 -17.72 -12.10 28.70
C THR A 344 -16.47 -12.20 27.82
N VAL A 345 -15.40 -11.53 28.24
CA VAL A 345 -14.11 -11.60 27.55
C VAL A 345 -13.62 -13.06 27.48
N ASP A 346 -13.84 -13.86 28.53
CA ASP A 346 -13.47 -15.28 28.57
C ASP A 346 -14.14 -16.12 27.47
N ASN A 347 -15.44 -15.91 27.23
CA ASN A 347 -16.20 -16.62 26.20
C ASN A 347 -15.72 -16.23 24.80
N LEU A 348 -15.39 -14.94 24.59
CA LEU A 348 -14.79 -14.46 23.36
C LEU A 348 -13.40 -15.06 23.14
N CYS A 349 -12.56 -15.12 24.18
CA CYS A 349 -11.25 -15.76 24.12
C CYS A 349 -11.38 -17.25 23.79
N GLN A 350 -12.34 -17.97 24.38
CA GLN A 350 -12.57 -19.40 24.13
C GLN A 350 -13.01 -19.65 22.68
N ALA A 351 -13.93 -18.85 22.16
CA ALA A 351 -14.37 -18.95 20.76
C ALA A 351 -13.24 -18.61 19.78
N LEU A 352 -12.44 -17.55 20.04
CA LEU A 352 -11.29 -17.20 19.21
C LEU A 352 -10.20 -18.29 19.20
N ARG A 353 -10.00 -19.01 20.31
CA ARG A 353 -9.10 -20.18 20.37
C ARG A 353 -9.63 -21.35 19.53
N ALA A 354 -10.93 -21.64 19.59
CA ALA A 354 -11.55 -22.71 18.81
C ALA A 354 -11.40 -22.49 17.29
N ILE A 355 -11.39 -21.21 16.88
CA ILE A 355 -11.30 -20.76 15.49
C ILE A 355 -9.83 -20.66 15.01
N GLY A 356 -8.86 -20.88 15.91
CA GLY A 356 -7.43 -20.84 15.59
C GLY A 356 -6.85 -19.43 15.38
N ARG A 357 -7.59 -18.37 15.74
CA ARG A 357 -7.19 -16.96 15.57
C ARG A 357 -6.41 -16.43 16.78
N GLN A 358 -5.20 -16.96 16.98
CA GLN A 358 -4.30 -16.53 18.07
C GLN A 358 -3.76 -15.11 17.88
N ASP A 359 -3.81 -14.58 16.66
CA ASP A 359 -3.50 -13.19 16.27
C ASP A 359 -4.40 -12.16 16.98
N VAL A 360 -5.68 -12.51 17.17
CA VAL A 360 -6.68 -11.63 17.78
C VAL A 360 -6.62 -11.67 19.32
N ILE A 361 -6.14 -12.77 19.89
CA ILE A 361 -6.03 -12.98 21.34
C ILE A 361 -5.01 -12.03 21.97
N GLY A 362 -3.97 -11.64 21.23
CA GLY A 362 -2.96 -10.67 21.71
C GLY A 362 -3.51 -9.27 21.98
N LEU A 363 -4.62 -8.88 21.33
CA LEU A 363 -5.30 -7.59 21.54
C LEU A 363 -6.16 -7.58 22.82
N LEU A 364 -6.52 -8.77 23.31
CA LEU A 364 -7.30 -8.98 24.52
C LEU A 364 -6.33 -9.37 25.64
N GLN A 365 -5.64 -8.39 26.24
CA GLN A 365 -4.67 -8.57 27.34
C GLN A 365 -5.17 -9.43 28.53
N GLU A 366 -6.49 -9.59 28.67
CA GLU A 366 -7.15 -10.38 29.72
C GLU A 366 -7.23 -11.88 29.40
N CYS A 367 -7.03 -12.33 28.15
CA CYS A 367 -6.99 -13.77 27.84
C CYS A 367 -5.76 -14.50 28.40
N ASN A 368 -4.78 -13.77 28.94
CA ASN A 368 -3.47 -14.29 29.35
C ASN A 368 -3.33 -14.54 30.87
N MET A 369 -4.34 -14.21 31.68
CA MET A 369 -4.36 -14.52 33.13
C MET A 369 -4.72 -16.00 33.43
N GLY A 370 -4.32 -16.92 32.54
CA GLY A 370 -4.47 -18.36 32.75
C GLY A 370 -3.21 -19.18 32.44
N ARG A 371 -2.08 -18.53 32.15
CA ARG A 371 -0.82 -19.23 31.80
C ARG A 371 0.42 -18.81 32.60
N HIS A 372 0.24 -18.10 33.71
CA HIS A 372 1.28 -17.96 34.71
C HIS A 372 0.71 -18.41 36.06
N LEU A 373 0.80 -19.72 36.30
CA LEU A 373 1.05 -20.38 37.58
C LEU A 373 0.93 -21.89 37.35
N VAL A 374 2.05 -22.49 36.94
CA VAL A 374 2.77 -23.63 37.53
C VAL A 374 3.93 -23.95 36.61
#